data_AF-D4XWK7-F1
#
_entry.id   AF-D4XWK7-F1
#
_cell.length_a   1.000
_cell.length_b   1.000
_cell.length_c   1.000
_cell.angle_alpha   90.00
_cell.angle_beta   90.00
_cell.angle_gamma   90.00
#
_symmetry.space_group_name_H-M   'P 1'
#
loop_
_entity.id
_entity.type
_entity.pdbx_description
1 polymer ?
#
loop_
_entity_poly.entity_id
_entity_poly.type
_entity_poly.pdbx_seq_one_letter_code
_entity_poly.pdbx_strand_id
1 'polypeptide(L)'
;MNQKRSNKFDYFTNDKDPVEKKKNTLKRIWYWLKITLYVLVFGLTMTGCVQSFAIKTAGETGAGLELYVRESDIAPRVKGLEVTDSLSVKKSSAKDAEVIKLPTVTNISDENILVSNKDVLEKLRKQTADDQGQYGAYNSLNSAIKLEVNKQGLTNSDIHLVNDRYLFKVDNAKLYKPVTTFKDIYTFAIAEDANKKVLPSPLKTPNENSGTISWASGLAKIDMTFDKLTDENKANALFSRDVIQLVYDNTFANKKWTDIFEGKDPSTFIKENIIDKLKAKQEVNLSFLQKEAILTYHQTLAAQLNEFGYKPSALVSEGAENRYDTITTFEWQVGSKLAYSSVEQKPITSWGESWGLGPFYGLIVYPISYVSQHLRQAFPAMAGWETIFVIIIVVIVIKTFSLIVTFKSIVGQSIQEDLRGKKAQIEAKYKDFANNKMMKARKQQELQKLYKKHNINPLDQFLSIIISMPVFFAMWRVIQCMPEIKSTVWLGLNFSSTSYQSLFAGQWQYLGIIIVALGVQLASQLLPRLLNKKRLKERISIAENDALKKSEKTQKIIMLVFLVITVIFTAGVQVYWIITGLWTVGQTIGIYYLKKSKWWRTKYSQKFKA
;
A
#
# COMPACT_ATOMS: atom_id res chain seq x y z
N MET A 1 7.55 66.09 -22.20
CA MET A 1 7.36 66.57 -23.59
C MET A 1 7.00 65.39 -24.48
N ASN A 2 5.73 65.24 -24.84
CA ASN A 2 5.28 64.28 -25.85
C ASN A 2 5.61 64.84 -27.24
N GLN A 3 6.71 64.40 -27.84
CA GLN A 3 6.94 64.65 -29.27
C GLN A 3 5.94 63.83 -30.08
N LYS A 4 5.00 64.52 -30.75
CA LYS A 4 4.11 63.94 -31.77
C LYS A 4 4.98 63.36 -32.89
N ARG A 5 5.09 62.04 -32.92
CA ARG A 5 5.71 61.29 -34.02
C ARG A 5 4.90 61.57 -35.30
N SER A 6 5.58 62.04 -36.35
CA SER A 6 4.94 62.35 -37.64
C SER A 6 4.42 61.07 -38.31
N ASN A 7 3.15 61.09 -38.77
CA ASN A 7 2.50 60.00 -39.51
C ASN A 7 3.24 59.60 -40.81
N LYS A 8 4.21 60.39 -41.27
CA LYS A 8 5.04 60.07 -42.44
C LYS A 8 6.12 58.99 -42.18
N PHE A 9 6.36 58.61 -40.92
CA PHE A 9 7.27 57.50 -40.57
C PHE A 9 6.58 56.13 -40.48
N ASP A 10 5.25 56.07 -40.52
CA ASP A 10 4.48 54.82 -40.50
C ASP A 10 4.55 54.04 -41.83
N TYR A 11 5.08 54.65 -42.90
CA TYR A 11 5.23 53.98 -44.19
C TYR A 11 6.28 52.85 -44.15
N PHE A 12 7.22 52.91 -43.19
CA PHE A 12 8.28 51.91 -43.00
C PHE A 12 7.98 50.90 -41.90
N THR A 13 6.82 50.98 -41.26
CA THR A 13 6.36 49.94 -40.34
C THR A 13 5.29 49.12 -41.03
N ASN A 14 5.58 47.83 -41.19
CA ASN A 14 4.70 46.75 -41.64
C ASN A 14 3.35 46.61 -40.87
N ASP A 15 3.00 47.56 -40.00
CA ASP A 15 1.80 47.56 -39.15
C ASP A 15 0.49 47.87 -39.90
N LYS A 16 0.55 48.37 -41.14
CA LYS A 16 -0.63 48.72 -41.96
C LYS A 16 -0.96 47.72 -43.07
N ASP A 17 -0.15 46.68 -43.28
CA ASP A 17 -0.50 45.60 -44.22
C ASP A 17 -1.61 44.72 -43.62
N PRO A 18 -2.82 44.66 -44.22
CA PRO A 18 -3.93 43.86 -43.70
C PRO A 18 -3.60 42.36 -43.60
N VAL A 19 -2.72 41.83 -44.47
CA VAL A 19 -2.29 40.43 -44.45
C VAL A 19 -1.37 40.18 -43.25
N GLU A 20 -0.42 41.08 -43.01
CA GLU A 20 0.54 40.96 -41.92
C GLU A 20 -0.12 41.21 -40.55
N LYS A 21 -1.08 42.14 -40.48
CA LYS A 21 -1.93 42.38 -39.31
C LYS A 21 -2.84 41.20 -39.00
N LYS A 22 -3.41 40.53 -40.01
CA LYS A 22 -4.19 39.28 -39.83
C LYS A 22 -3.30 38.15 -39.34
N LYS A 23 -2.09 38.00 -39.88
CA LYS A 23 -1.08 37.01 -39.45
C LYS A 23 -0.61 37.26 -38.01
N ASN A 24 -0.42 38.52 -37.61
CA ASN A 24 -0.01 38.89 -36.26
C ASN A 24 -1.14 38.69 -35.24
N THR A 25 -2.38 39.01 -35.62
CA THR A 25 -3.59 38.72 -34.84
C THR A 25 -3.79 37.22 -34.66
N LEU A 26 -3.64 36.42 -35.73
CA LEU A 26 -3.73 34.96 -35.66
C LEU A 26 -2.65 34.37 -34.74
N LYS A 27 -1.40 34.85 -34.84
CA LYS A 27 -0.32 34.47 -33.92
C LYS A 27 -0.65 34.79 -32.46
N ARG A 28 -1.24 35.96 -32.19
CA ARG A 28 -1.70 36.34 -30.84
C ARG A 28 -2.82 35.45 -30.34
N ILE A 29 -3.82 35.13 -31.18
CA ILE A 29 -4.90 34.21 -30.84
C ILE A 29 -4.31 32.82 -30.51
N TRP A 30 -3.43 32.30 -31.38
CA TRP A 30 -2.79 31.00 -31.17
C TRP A 30 -1.91 30.98 -29.92
N TYR A 31 -1.23 32.08 -29.61
CA TYR A 31 -0.44 32.25 -28.40
C TYR A 31 -1.32 32.19 -27.14
N TRP A 32 -2.43 32.93 -27.12
CA TRP A 32 -3.38 32.91 -26.01
C TRP A 32 -4.08 31.56 -25.88
N LEU A 33 -4.49 30.94 -26.98
CA LEU A 33 -5.09 29.61 -26.99
C LEU A 33 -4.11 28.58 -26.40
N LYS A 34 -2.83 28.65 -26.78
CA LYS A 34 -1.79 27.80 -26.22
C LYS A 34 -1.58 28.03 -24.72
N ILE A 35 -1.59 29.28 -24.25
CA ILE A 35 -1.51 29.60 -22.81
C ILE A 35 -2.73 29.04 -22.08
N THR A 36 -3.94 29.30 -22.58
CA THR A 36 -5.18 28.80 -21.97
C THR A 36 -5.16 27.28 -21.87
N LEU A 37 -4.74 26.58 -22.93
CA LEU A 37 -4.57 25.13 -22.92
C LEU A 37 -3.57 24.68 -21.84
N TYR A 38 -2.42 25.34 -21.74
CA TYR A 38 -1.43 25.02 -20.71
C TYR A 38 -1.93 25.26 -19.29
N VAL A 39 -2.66 26.35 -19.06
CA VAL A 39 -3.26 26.67 -17.75
C VAL A 39 -4.34 25.64 -17.41
N LEU A 40 -5.18 25.25 -18.37
CA LEU A 40 -6.18 24.19 -18.18
C LEU A 40 -5.53 22.86 -17.84
N VAL A 41 -4.58 22.39 -18.66
CA VAL A 41 -3.85 21.13 -18.42
C VAL A 41 -3.14 21.17 -17.06
N PHE A 42 -2.53 22.29 -16.71
CA PHE A 42 -1.90 22.47 -15.41
C PHE A 42 -2.90 22.42 -14.25
N GLY A 43 -4.03 23.13 -14.35
CA GLY A 43 -5.08 23.11 -13.34
C GLY A 43 -5.66 21.70 -13.13
N LEU A 44 -5.96 21.00 -14.23
CA LEU A 44 -6.47 19.63 -14.21
C LEU A 44 -5.47 18.64 -13.59
N THR A 45 -4.20 18.77 -13.94
CA THR A 45 -3.17 17.89 -13.40
C THR A 45 -2.88 18.19 -11.94
N MET A 46 -2.80 19.46 -11.52
CA MET A 46 -2.55 19.83 -10.13
C MET A 46 -3.70 19.42 -9.21
N THR A 47 -4.95 19.62 -9.63
CA THR A 47 -6.12 19.15 -8.87
C THR A 47 -6.09 17.63 -8.73
N GLY A 48 -5.78 16.90 -9.82
CA GLY A 48 -5.59 15.46 -9.78
C GLY A 48 -4.47 14.98 -8.85
N CYS A 49 -3.33 15.66 -8.83
CA CYS A 49 -2.22 15.37 -7.92
C CYS A 49 -2.65 15.55 -6.46
N VAL A 50 -3.40 16.61 -6.14
CA VAL A 50 -3.90 16.85 -4.77
C VAL A 50 -4.97 15.82 -4.39
N GLN A 51 -5.91 15.52 -5.28
CA GLN A 51 -6.92 14.47 -5.10
C GLN A 51 -6.27 13.10 -4.87
N SER A 52 -5.11 12.86 -5.48
CA SER A 52 -4.32 11.64 -5.27
C SER A 52 -3.74 11.53 -3.86
N PHE A 53 -3.83 12.53 -2.99
CA PHE A 53 -3.57 12.35 -1.56
C PHE A 53 -4.83 12.10 -0.75
N ALA A 54 -6.01 12.53 -1.24
CA ALA A 54 -7.27 12.41 -0.54
C ALA A 54 -7.97 11.06 -0.75
N ILE A 55 -7.80 10.44 -1.93
CA ILE A 55 -8.42 9.14 -2.21
C ILE A 55 -7.73 8.05 -1.37
N LYS A 56 -8.52 7.36 -0.57
CA LYS A 56 -8.09 6.22 0.25
C LYS A 56 -7.65 5.06 -0.64
N THR A 57 -6.48 4.51 -0.33
CA THR A 57 -5.89 3.32 -0.93
C THR A 57 -5.57 2.32 0.15
N ALA A 58 -5.56 1.04 -0.20
CA ALA A 58 -5.14 -0.04 0.69
C ALA A 58 -3.98 -0.81 0.05
N GLY A 59 -3.10 -1.36 0.90
CA GLY A 59 -2.04 -2.25 0.42
C GLY A 59 -2.59 -3.58 -0.10
N GLU A 60 -3.73 -4.01 0.44
CA GLU A 60 -4.33 -5.32 0.18
C GLU A 60 -5.26 -5.29 -1.05
N THR A 61 -5.35 -6.40 -1.79
CA THR A 61 -6.36 -6.67 -2.83
C THR A 61 -7.77 -6.69 -2.26
N GLY A 62 -8.75 -6.34 -3.09
CA GLY A 62 -10.14 -6.26 -2.67
C GLY A 62 -10.46 -5.12 -1.72
N ALA A 63 -9.58 -4.11 -1.65
CA ALA A 63 -9.66 -3.02 -0.69
C ALA A 63 -9.20 -1.68 -1.29
N GLY A 64 -9.88 -0.59 -0.92
CA GLY A 64 -9.60 0.76 -1.42
C GLY A 64 -9.91 0.93 -2.91
N LEU A 65 -9.38 2.01 -3.50
CA LEU A 65 -9.49 2.22 -4.95
C LEU A 65 -8.70 1.16 -5.71
N GLU A 66 -9.38 0.44 -6.60
CA GLU A 66 -8.77 -0.52 -7.51
C GLU A 66 -9.16 -0.24 -8.95
N LEU A 67 -8.21 -0.41 -9.87
CA LEU A 67 -8.42 -0.23 -11.30
C LEU A 67 -8.41 -1.60 -11.97
N TYR A 68 -9.49 -1.94 -12.67
CA TYR A 68 -9.67 -3.19 -13.40
C TYR A 68 -9.97 -2.92 -14.87
N VAL A 69 -9.56 -3.84 -15.74
CA VAL A 69 -9.93 -3.82 -17.16
C VAL A 69 -11.37 -4.31 -17.39
N ARG A 70 -11.85 -5.25 -16.55
CA ARG A 70 -13.21 -5.81 -16.62
C ARG A 70 -13.78 -6.01 -15.22
N GLU A 71 -15.09 -5.91 -15.11
CA GLU A 71 -15.83 -6.28 -13.89
C GLU A 71 -15.65 -7.76 -13.53
N SER A 72 -15.44 -8.62 -14.54
CA SER A 72 -15.13 -10.05 -14.37
C SER A 72 -13.83 -10.32 -13.61
N ASP A 73 -12.95 -9.32 -13.51
CA ASP A 73 -11.62 -9.46 -12.93
C ASP A 73 -11.57 -8.88 -11.50
N ILE A 74 -12.67 -8.29 -10.98
CA ILE A 74 -12.76 -7.79 -9.61
C ILE A 74 -12.46 -8.91 -8.61
N ALA A 75 -11.42 -8.73 -7.80
CA ALA A 75 -10.95 -9.71 -6.83
C ALA A 75 -11.38 -9.33 -5.41
N PRO A 76 -11.64 -10.31 -4.52
CA PRO A 76 -11.93 -10.05 -3.13
C PRO A 76 -10.64 -9.91 -2.31
N ARG A 77 -10.78 -9.42 -1.09
CA ARG A 77 -9.78 -9.44 -0.03
C ARG A 77 -9.67 -10.85 0.52
N VAL A 78 -8.50 -11.47 0.39
CA VAL A 78 -8.24 -12.83 0.88
C VAL A 78 -7.32 -12.84 2.09
N LYS A 79 -7.85 -13.07 3.29
CA LYS A 79 -7.02 -13.25 4.48
C LYS A 79 -6.44 -14.68 4.50
N GLY A 80 -5.12 -14.76 4.43
CA GLY A 80 -4.39 -16.02 4.57
C GLY A 80 -4.23 -16.41 6.04
N LEU A 81 -4.46 -17.68 6.34
CA LEU A 81 -4.24 -18.32 7.63
C LEU A 81 -3.24 -19.46 7.41
N GLU A 82 -2.20 -19.56 8.24
CA GLU A 82 -1.21 -20.63 8.18
C GLU A 82 -1.30 -21.46 9.46
N VAL A 83 -1.30 -22.79 9.31
CA VAL A 83 -1.15 -23.71 10.42
C VAL A 83 0.34 -23.93 10.69
N THR A 84 0.81 -23.48 11.86
CA THR A 84 2.21 -23.65 12.28
C THR A 84 2.32 -24.33 13.64
N ASP A 85 3.36 -25.16 13.80
CA ASP A 85 3.70 -25.81 15.06
C ASP A 85 4.43 -24.85 16.03
N SER A 86 3.76 -23.77 16.45
CA SER A 86 4.39 -22.72 17.25
C SER A 86 3.99 -22.72 18.74
N LEU A 87 2.84 -23.28 19.10
CA LEU A 87 2.44 -23.43 20.51
C LEU A 87 3.37 -24.42 21.21
N SER A 88 3.66 -24.15 22.48
CA SER A 88 4.66 -24.90 23.25
C SER A 88 4.07 -25.32 24.58
N VAL A 89 4.14 -26.62 24.86
CA VAL A 89 3.68 -27.22 26.13
C VAL A 89 4.81 -28.09 26.67
N LYS A 90 5.19 -27.94 27.94
CA LYS A 90 6.21 -28.78 28.56
C LYS A 90 5.64 -30.14 28.95
N LYS A 91 6.49 -31.17 28.91
CA LYS A 91 6.13 -32.51 29.38
C LYS A 91 6.21 -32.68 30.89
N SER A 92 6.95 -31.82 31.59
CA SER A 92 7.13 -31.88 33.05
C SER A 92 7.43 -30.50 33.66
N SER A 93 7.41 -30.42 35.00
CA SER A 93 7.73 -29.20 35.76
C SER A 93 9.23 -28.87 35.81
N ALA A 94 10.09 -29.74 35.28
CA ALA A 94 11.54 -29.54 35.30
C ALA A 94 11.95 -28.30 34.47
N LYS A 95 13.02 -27.63 34.90
CA LYS A 95 13.53 -26.42 34.24
C LYS A 95 13.94 -26.70 32.78
N ASP A 96 14.51 -27.88 32.52
CA ASP A 96 14.97 -28.35 31.20
C ASP A 96 13.99 -29.35 30.57
N ALA A 97 12.70 -29.28 30.92
CA ALA A 97 11.69 -30.19 30.40
C ALA A 97 11.58 -30.12 28.87
N GLU A 98 11.42 -31.28 28.24
CA GLU A 98 11.12 -31.39 26.82
C GLU A 98 9.81 -30.66 26.49
N VAL A 99 9.81 -29.93 25.37
CA VAL A 99 8.66 -29.13 24.91
C VAL A 99 8.03 -29.82 23.70
N ILE A 100 6.72 -30.05 23.76
CA ILE A 100 5.91 -30.46 22.63
C ILE A 100 5.47 -29.22 21.86
N LYS A 101 5.73 -29.22 20.55
CA LYS A 101 5.24 -28.19 19.63
C LYS A 101 3.86 -28.59 19.09
N LEU A 102 2.86 -27.80 19.44
CA LEU A 102 1.47 -27.98 19.04
C LEU A 102 1.09 -27.01 17.92
N PRO A 103 0.17 -27.41 17.04
CA PRO A 103 -0.27 -26.57 15.94
C PRO A 103 -1.12 -25.41 16.46
N THR A 104 -1.04 -24.28 15.77
CA THR A 104 -1.94 -23.15 15.89
C THR A 104 -2.11 -22.47 14.55
N VAL A 105 -3.30 -21.91 14.35
CA VAL A 105 -3.57 -21.07 13.18
C VAL A 105 -3.13 -19.65 13.48
N THR A 106 -2.22 -19.15 12.65
CA THR A 106 -1.72 -17.77 12.68
C THR A 106 -2.07 -17.04 11.40
N ASN A 107 -2.30 -15.74 11.48
CA ASN A 107 -2.50 -14.92 10.28
C ASN A 107 -1.22 -14.90 9.43
N ILE A 108 -1.37 -15.09 8.12
CA ILE A 108 -0.30 -14.82 7.15
C ILE A 108 -0.25 -13.30 7.00
N SER A 109 0.57 -12.63 7.81
CA SER A 109 0.59 -11.16 7.90
C SER A 109 1.05 -10.44 6.64
N ASP A 110 1.81 -11.11 5.76
CA ASP A 110 2.63 -10.44 4.76
C ASP A 110 2.28 -10.76 3.30
N GLU A 111 1.34 -11.68 3.03
CA GLU A 111 0.96 -12.03 1.66
C GLU A 111 -0.31 -11.31 1.20
N ASN A 112 -0.15 -10.48 0.17
CA ASN A 112 -1.26 -9.84 -0.52
C ASN A 112 -1.74 -10.74 -1.66
N ILE A 113 -2.74 -11.59 -1.41
CA ILE A 113 -3.19 -12.63 -2.33
C ILE A 113 -4.15 -12.06 -3.38
N LEU A 114 -3.88 -12.30 -4.66
CA LEU A 114 -4.77 -11.95 -5.77
C LEU A 114 -5.45 -13.19 -6.34
N VAL A 115 -6.77 -13.27 -6.20
CA VAL A 115 -7.57 -14.29 -6.89
C VAL A 115 -7.75 -13.87 -8.34
N SER A 116 -7.11 -14.60 -9.25
CA SER A 116 -7.16 -14.32 -10.69
C SER A 116 -7.92 -15.38 -11.49
N ASN A 117 -8.29 -16.49 -10.86
CA ASN A 117 -9.05 -17.56 -11.51
C ASN A 117 -10.50 -17.10 -11.77
N LYS A 118 -10.88 -17.02 -13.05
CA LYS A 118 -12.18 -16.52 -13.48
C LYS A 118 -13.36 -17.38 -13.00
N ASP A 119 -13.20 -18.70 -12.98
CA ASP A 119 -14.24 -19.63 -12.53
C ASP A 119 -14.55 -19.41 -11.04
N VAL A 120 -13.52 -19.13 -10.26
CA VAL A 120 -13.65 -18.81 -8.83
C VAL A 120 -14.38 -17.49 -8.66
N LEU A 121 -13.93 -16.44 -9.34
CA LEU A 121 -14.57 -15.13 -9.27
C LEU A 121 -16.06 -15.20 -9.70
N GLU A 122 -16.38 -15.99 -10.72
CA GLU A 122 -17.77 -16.23 -11.13
C GLU A 122 -18.59 -16.95 -10.05
N LYS A 123 -18.04 -18.00 -9.44
CA LYS A 123 -18.69 -18.69 -8.32
C LYS A 123 -18.89 -17.77 -7.10
N LEU A 124 -17.93 -16.91 -6.78
CA LEU A 124 -18.08 -15.92 -5.70
C LEU A 124 -19.20 -14.92 -6.00
N ARG A 125 -19.27 -14.41 -7.24
CA ARG A 125 -20.37 -13.53 -7.67
C ARG A 125 -21.72 -14.21 -7.52
N LYS A 126 -21.82 -15.46 -7.98
CA LYS A 126 -23.05 -16.25 -7.86
C LYS A 126 -23.43 -16.46 -6.40
N GLN A 127 -22.47 -16.85 -5.56
CA GLN A 127 -22.68 -17.00 -4.11
C GLN A 127 -23.18 -15.70 -3.47
N THR A 128 -22.57 -14.55 -3.80
CA THR A 128 -23.02 -13.24 -3.32
C THR A 128 -24.45 -12.92 -3.77
N ALA A 129 -24.80 -13.20 -5.02
CA ALA A 129 -26.16 -13.00 -5.52
C ALA A 129 -27.17 -13.90 -4.80
N ASP A 130 -26.84 -15.18 -4.59
CA ASP A 130 -27.66 -16.15 -3.84
C ASP A 130 -27.86 -15.71 -2.38
N ASP A 131 -26.88 -15.00 -1.82
CA ASP A 131 -26.90 -14.41 -0.48
C ASP A 131 -27.55 -13.00 -0.44
N GLN A 132 -28.19 -12.58 -1.54
CA GLN A 132 -28.86 -11.28 -1.72
C GLN A 132 -27.94 -10.06 -1.52
N GLY A 133 -26.67 -10.18 -1.96
CA GLY A 133 -25.70 -9.09 -1.98
C GLY A 133 -25.29 -8.69 -3.40
N GLN A 134 -24.36 -7.72 -3.48
CA GLN A 134 -23.76 -7.29 -4.74
C GLN A 134 -22.24 -7.38 -4.66
N TYR A 135 -21.67 -8.28 -5.46
CA TYR A 135 -20.22 -8.49 -5.53
C TYR A 135 -19.54 -7.30 -6.21
N GLY A 136 -18.42 -6.83 -5.67
CA GLY A 136 -17.68 -5.70 -6.23
C GLY A 136 -18.44 -4.37 -6.15
N ALA A 137 -19.44 -4.25 -5.27
CA ALA A 137 -20.17 -3.01 -5.10
C ALA A 137 -19.25 -1.90 -4.59
N TYR A 138 -19.50 -0.67 -5.05
CA TYR A 138 -18.77 0.49 -4.59
C TYR A 138 -19.04 0.75 -3.10
N ASN A 139 -17.98 1.03 -2.32
CA ASN A 139 -18.04 1.23 -0.87
C ASN A 139 -18.50 -0.03 -0.10
N SER A 140 -18.17 -1.23 -0.58
CA SER A 140 -18.45 -2.49 0.13
C SER A 140 -17.19 -3.07 0.77
N LEU A 141 -17.35 -3.66 1.95
CA LEU A 141 -16.35 -4.51 2.56
C LEU A 141 -16.55 -5.95 2.12
N ASN A 142 -15.44 -6.67 1.98
CA ASN A 142 -15.49 -8.08 1.65
C ASN A 142 -14.36 -8.85 2.36
N SER A 143 -14.56 -10.15 2.53
CA SER A 143 -13.64 -11.02 3.24
C SER A 143 -13.74 -12.44 2.69
N ALA A 144 -12.61 -12.98 2.24
CA ALA A 144 -12.43 -14.38 1.90
C ALA A 144 -11.32 -14.97 2.77
N ILE A 145 -11.44 -16.24 3.14
CA ILE A 145 -10.44 -16.92 3.96
C ILE A 145 -9.69 -17.95 3.13
N LYS A 146 -8.36 -17.92 3.18
CA LYS A 146 -7.49 -18.98 2.68
C LYS A 146 -6.82 -19.65 3.88
N LEU A 147 -6.76 -20.97 3.89
CA LEU A 147 -6.00 -21.74 4.87
C LEU A 147 -4.86 -22.47 4.18
N GLU A 148 -3.66 -22.35 4.74
CA GLU A 148 -2.45 -23.01 4.28
C GLU A 148 -1.92 -23.93 5.37
N VAL A 149 -1.67 -25.19 5.01
CA VAL A 149 -1.20 -26.22 5.94
C VAL A 149 0.19 -26.64 5.52
N ASN A 150 1.18 -26.48 6.41
CA ASN A 150 2.57 -26.93 6.23
C ASN A 150 3.28 -26.41 4.94
N LYS A 151 2.90 -25.23 4.42
CA LYS A 151 3.46 -24.63 3.20
C LYS A 151 3.41 -25.53 1.95
N GLN A 152 2.61 -26.59 1.99
CA GLN A 152 2.32 -27.44 0.85
C GLN A 152 1.21 -26.74 0.08
N GLY A 153 1.63 -25.78 -0.75
CA GLY A 153 0.74 -24.92 -1.53
C GLY A 153 -0.34 -25.73 -2.24
N LEU A 154 -1.59 -25.49 -1.86
CA LEU A 154 -2.72 -25.98 -2.61
C LEU A 154 -2.89 -25.12 -3.86
N THR A 155 -2.95 -25.77 -5.02
CA THR A 155 -3.60 -25.28 -6.24
C THR A 155 -4.86 -26.14 -6.39
N ASN A 156 -6.07 -25.66 -6.68
CA ASN A 156 -6.54 -24.49 -7.42
C ASN A 156 -7.72 -23.84 -6.67
N SER A 157 -7.85 -22.51 -6.68
CA SER A 157 -9.00 -21.68 -6.23
C SER A 157 -8.90 -20.86 -4.94
N ASP A 158 -7.69 -20.60 -4.42
CA ASP A 158 -7.24 -19.50 -3.53
C ASP A 158 -8.04 -19.14 -2.26
N ILE A 159 -9.20 -19.73 -2.04
CA ILE A 159 -10.14 -19.50 -0.95
C ILE A 159 -10.63 -20.86 -0.47
N HIS A 160 -10.79 -21.00 0.84
CA HIS A 160 -11.26 -22.21 1.47
C HIS A 160 -12.68 -22.56 0.97
N LEU A 161 -12.83 -23.75 0.40
CA LEU A 161 -14.06 -24.25 -0.20
C LEU A 161 -14.55 -25.47 0.60
N VAL A 162 -15.82 -25.43 1.04
CA VAL A 162 -16.46 -26.54 1.75
C VAL A 162 -17.86 -26.74 1.17
N ASN A 163 -18.19 -27.98 0.79
CA ASN A 163 -19.51 -28.33 0.25
C ASN A 163 -19.96 -27.38 -0.89
N ASP A 164 -19.08 -27.11 -1.85
CA ASP A 164 -19.30 -26.20 -2.98
C ASP A 164 -19.59 -24.72 -2.62
N ARG A 165 -19.34 -24.30 -1.37
CA ARG A 165 -19.41 -22.88 -0.95
C ARG A 165 -18.08 -22.40 -0.41
N TYR A 166 -17.68 -21.22 -0.88
CA TYR A 166 -16.45 -20.58 -0.41
C TYR A 166 -16.68 -19.92 0.93
N LEU A 167 -15.68 -19.96 1.81
CA LEU A 167 -15.65 -19.19 3.04
C LEU A 167 -15.36 -17.73 2.70
N PHE A 168 -16.41 -17.06 2.21
CA PHE A 168 -16.40 -15.74 1.63
C PHE A 168 -17.72 -15.01 1.93
N LYS A 169 -17.61 -13.71 2.24
CA LYS A 169 -18.76 -12.83 2.42
C LYS A 169 -18.44 -11.40 1.98
N VAL A 170 -19.47 -10.72 1.48
CA VAL A 170 -19.51 -9.25 1.32
C VAL A 170 -20.44 -8.66 2.38
N ASP A 171 -20.13 -7.48 2.90
CA ASP A 171 -20.92 -6.83 3.96
C ASP A 171 -22.35 -6.53 3.52
N ASN A 172 -22.54 -6.10 2.27
CA ASN A 172 -23.84 -5.77 1.69
C ASN A 172 -24.75 -6.98 1.40
N ALA A 173 -24.29 -8.21 1.66
CA ALA A 173 -25.13 -9.41 1.56
C ALA A 173 -25.99 -9.57 2.80
N LYS A 174 -27.31 -9.66 2.60
CA LYS A 174 -28.31 -9.76 3.68
C LYS A 174 -28.36 -11.15 4.31
N LEU A 175 -28.00 -12.18 3.56
CA LEU A 175 -28.01 -13.56 4.02
C LEU A 175 -26.59 -14.11 4.07
N TYR A 176 -26.41 -15.19 4.82
CA TYR A 176 -25.23 -16.04 4.75
C TYR A 176 -25.65 -17.47 5.09
N LYS A 177 -25.37 -18.40 4.18
CA LYS A 177 -25.57 -19.83 4.44
C LYS A 177 -24.28 -20.44 5.00
N PRO A 178 -24.31 -20.96 6.24
CA PRO A 178 -23.30 -21.88 6.78
C PRO A 178 -22.61 -22.78 5.77
N VAL A 179 -21.28 -22.77 5.74
CA VAL A 179 -20.49 -23.71 4.92
C VAL A 179 -20.06 -24.95 5.70
N THR A 180 -19.97 -24.85 7.03
CA THR A 180 -19.66 -25.97 7.94
C THR A 180 -20.78 -26.23 8.94
N THR A 181 -20.79 -27.44 9.51
CA THR A 181 -21.58 -27.75 10.69
C THR A 181 -20.76 -27.36 11.92
N PHE A 182 -21.31 -26.49 12.77
CA PHE A 182 -20.63 -26.06 13.98
C PHE A 182 -20.73 -27.14 15.05
N LYS A 183 -19.58 -27.51 15.62
CA LYS A 183 -19.52 -28.38 16.81
C LYS A 183 -19.52 -27.51 18.04
N ASP A 184 -20.20 -27.94 19.09
CA ASP A 184 -20.14 -27.21 20.36
C ASP A 184 -18.70 -27.14 20.87
N ILE A 185 -18.17 -25.92 20.96
CA ILE A 185 -16.86 -25.65 21.52
C ILE A 185 -17.03 -25.20 22.98
N TYR A 186 -16.35 -25.92 23.87
CA TYR A 186 -16.38 -25.72 25.30
C TYR A 186 -15.00 -25.30 25.81
N THR A 187 -15.00 -24.42 26.79
CA THR A 187 -13.82 -24.04 27.55
C THR A 187 -14.25 -23.75 28.99
N PHE A 188 -13.37 -23.14 29.76
CA PHE A 188 -13.64 -22.76 31.14
C PHE A 188 -14.34 -21.40 31.24
N ALA A 189 -15.28 -21.30 32.17
CA ALA A 189 -15.88 -20.06 32.62
C ALA A 189 -14.82 -19.14 33.24
N ILE A 190 -15.07 -17.83 33.13
CA ILE A 190 -14.29 -16.85 33.88
C ILE A 190 -14.51 -17.13 35.35
N ALA A 191 -13.42 -17.47 36.03
CA ALA A 191 -13.47 -17.74 37.44
C ALA A 191 -13.08 -16.50 38.22
N GLU A 192 -13.92 -16.09 39.16
CA GLU A 192 -13.64 -15.00 40.06
C GLU A 192 -13.47 -15.52 41.50
N ASP A 193 -12.59 -14.90 42.28
CA ASP A 193 -12.53 -15.15 43.72
C ASP A 193 -13.69 -14.45 44.47
N ALA A 194 -13.76 -14.63 45.79
CA ALA A 194 -14.81 -14.01 46.62
C ALA A 194 -14.84 -12.46 46.54
N ASN A 195 -13.78 -11.83 46.01
CA ASN A 195 -13.64 -10.39 45.83
C ASN A 195 -13.85 -9.96 44.36
N LYS A 196 -14.41 -10.84 43.51
CA LYS A 196 -14.60 -10.60 42.06
C LYS A 196 -13.29 -10.41 41.28
N LYS A 197 -12.15 -10.90 41.79
CA LYS A 197 -10.90 -10.89 41.03
C LYS A 197 -10.80 -12.13 40.17
N VAL A 198 -10.53 -11.93 38.88
CA VAL A 198 -10.31 -13.03 37.92
C VAL A 198 -9.14 -13.89 38.38
N LEU A 199 -9.36 -15.20 38.49
CA LEU A 199 -8.35 -16.17 38.85
C LEU A 199 -7.42 -16.46 37.66
N PRO A 200 -6.12 -16.65 37.91
CA PRO A 200 -5.12 -16.83 36.85
C PRO A 200 -5.19 -18.20 36.16
N SER A 201 -5.84 -19.19 36.77
CA SER A 201 -5.99 -20.56 36.25
C SER A 201 -7.42 -21.05 36.45
N PRO A 202 -8.05 -21.65 35.43
CA PRO A 202 -9.35 -22.28 35.56
C PRO A 202 -9.32 -23.61 36.32
N LEU A 203 -8.15 -24.14 36.67
CA LEU A 203 -7.97 -25.38 37.44
C LEU A 203 -7.22 -25.10 38.75
N LYS A 204 -7.61 -25.77 39.84
CA LYS A 204 -6.89 -25.80 41.12
C LYS A 204 -6.67 -27.25 41.58
N THR A 205 -5.52 -27.46 42.18
CA THR A 205 -5.12 -28.73 42.79
C THR A 205 -5.04 -28.56 44.30
N PRO A 206 -5.33 -29.60 45.11
CA PRO A 206 -5.20 -29.53 46.56
C PRO A 206 -3.75 -29.30 47.02
N ASN A 207 -2.77 -29.76 46.24
CA ASN A 207 -1.35 -29.44 46.40
C ASN A 207 -0.74 -29.11 45.02
N GLU A 208 0.29 -28.28 44.95
CA GLU A 208 0.94 -27.89 43.68
C GLU A 208 1.51 -29.09 42.91
N ASN A 209 1.90 -30.15 43.64
CA ASN A 209 2.48 -31.38 43.09
C ASN A 209 1.47 -32.50 42.84
N SER A 210 0.18 -32.35 43.20
CA SER A 210 -0.83 -33.41 42.97
C SER A 210 -1.44 -33.30 41.56
N GLY A 211 -1.52 -34.41 40.83
CA GLY A 211 -2.27 -34.50 39.57
C GLY A 211 -3.80 -34.44 39.75
N THR A 212 -4.28 -34.54 40.98
CA THR A 212 -5.70 -34.51 41.32
C THR A 212 -6.24 -33.08 41.25
N ILE A 213 -7.31 -32.88 40.47
CA ILE A 213 -8.04 -31.62 40.39
C ILE A 213 -9.11 -31.61 41.48
N SER A 214 -9.00 -30.67 42.41
CA SER A 214 -10.00 -30.45 43.47
C SER A 214 -11.01 -29.37 43.12
N TRP A 215 -10.72 -28.59 42.08
CA TRP A 215 -11.58 -27.53 41.58
C TRP A 215 -11.26 -27.14 40.14
N ALA A 216 -12.29 -26.79 39.40
CA ALA A 216 -12.28 -26.28 38.04
C ALA A 216 -13.36 -25.20 37.94
N SER A 217 -13.15 -24.17 37.14
CA SER A 217 -14.22 -23.25 36.83
C SER A 217 -15.28 -23.92 35.96
N GLY A 218 -16.50 -23.37 35.97
CA GLY A 218 -17.63 -23.94 35.26
C GLY A 218 -17.45 -24.00 33.74
N LEU A 219 -18.47 -24.48 33.02
CA LEU A 219 -18.40 -24.66 31.58
C LEU A 219 -18.68 -23.35 30.85
N ALA A 220 -17.78 -22.95 29.96
CA ALA A 220 -18.04 -21.87 29.02
C ALA A 220 -18.34 -22.40 27.62
N LYS A 221 -19.42 -21.92 27.00
CA LYS A 221 -19.89 -22.38 25.68
C LYS A 221 -20.00 -21.20 24.72
N ILE A 222 -19.65 -21.39 23.46
CA ILE A 222 -19.92 -20.39 22.42
C ILE A 222 -21.42 -20.32 22.14
N ASP A 223 -22.01 -19.14 22.29
CA ASP A 223 -23.41 -18.90 21.98
C ASP A 223 -23.64 -18.92 20.47
N MET A 224 -24.64 -19.69 20.05
CA MET A 224 -25.08 -19.84 18.67
C MET A 224 -26.45 -19.20 18.43
N THR A 225 -27.05 -18.58 19.44
CA THR A 225 -28.36 -17.95 19.33
C THR A 225 -28.25 -16.57 18.71
N PHE A 226 -28.27 -16.54 17.38
CA PHE A 226 -28.18 -15.30 16.59
C PHE A 226 -29.54 -14.63 16.35
N ASP A 227 -30.62 -15.12 16.97
CA ASP A 227 -32.00 -14.68 16.67
C ASP A 227 -32.32 -13.26 17.15
N LYS A 228 -31.51 -12.73 18.08
CA LYS A 228 -31.62 -11.35 18.56
C LYS A 228 -30.87 -10.35 17.66
N LEU A 229 -30.13 -10.83 16.66
CA LEU A 229 -29.36 -9.98 15.74
C LEU A 229 -30.22 -9.57 14.55
N THR A 230 -29.96 -8.37 14.02
CA THR A 230 -30.49 -7.97 12.71
C THR A 230 -29.99 -8.92 11.62
N ASP A 231 -30.69 -9.04 10.49
CA ASP A 231 -30.32 -9.97 9.41
C ASP A 231 -28.85 -9.81 8.96
N GLU A 232 -28.39 -8.56 8.81
CA GLU A 232 -27.00 -8.24 8.47
C GLU A 232 -26.00 -8.72 9.53
N ASN A 233 -26.28 -8.45 10.82
CA ASN A 233 -25.43 -8.88 11.92
C ASN A 233 -25.46 -10.40 12.10
N LYS A 234 -26.61 -11.03 11.86
CA LYS A 234 -26.78 -12.50 11.86
C LYS A 234 -25.91 -13.13 10.77
N ALA A 235 -25.90 -12.56 9.56
CA ALA A 235 -25.06 -13.04 8.48
C ALA A 235 -23.56 -12.91 8.82
N ASN A 236 -23.15 -11.78 9.43
CA ASN A 236 -21.77 -11.59 9.92
C ASN A 236 -21.40 -12.59 11.04
N ALA A 237 -22.30 -12.83 11.99
CA ALA A 237 -22.07 -13.79 13.08
C ALA A 237 -21.93 -15.23 12.55
N LEU A 238 -22.78 -15.63 11.59
CA LEU A 238 -22.70 -16.96 10.96
C LEU A 238 -21.41 -17.15 10.16
N PHE A 239 -20.95 -16.13 9.44
CA PHE A 239 -19.65 -16.19 8.77
C PHE A 239 -18.51 -16.31 9.80
N SER A 240 -18.55 -15.51 10.88
CA SER A 240 -17.57 -15.57 11.98
C SER A 240 -17.48 -16.95 12.61
N ARG A 241 -18.64 -17.57 12.84
CA ARG A 241 -18.76 -18.93 13.35
C ARG A 241 -18.04 -19.95 12.47
N ASP A 242 -18.20 -19.86 11.15
CA ASP A 242 -17.53 -20.78 10.21
C ASP A 242 -16.01 -20.61 10.20
N VAL A 243 -15.52 -19.37 10.30
CA VAL A 243 -14.09 -19.10 10.44
C VAL A 243 -13.54 -19.68 11.75
N ILE A 244 -14.28 -19.57 12.86
CA ILE A 244 -13.89 -20.19 14.14
C ILE A 244 -13.86 -21.71 14.03
N GLN A 245 -14.88 -22.33 13.42
CA GLN A 245 -14.90 -23.78 13.24
C GLN A 245 -13.68 -24.24 12.43
N LEU A 246 -13.34 -23.52 11.35
CA LEU A 246 -12.15 -23.79 10.55
C LEU A 246 -10.87 -23.70 11.39
N VAL A 247 -10.72 -22.62 12.17
CA VAL A 247 -9.56 -22.40 13.04
C VAL A 247 -9.46 -23.49 14.10
N TYR A 248 -10.58 -23.86 14.70
CA TYR A 248 -10.68 -24.90 15.73
C TYR A 248 -10.26 -26.26 15.19
N ASP A 249 -10.83 -26.67 14.05
CA ASP A 249 -10.56 -27.99 13.47
C ASP A 249 -9.07 -28.14 13.07
N ASN A 250 -8.45 -27.06 12.60
CA ASN A 250 -7.04 -27.07 12.20
C ASN A 250 -6.06 -26.82 13.33
N THR A 251 -6.53 -26.31 14.48
CA THR A 251 -5.74 -26.13 15.68
C THR A 251 -5.93 -27.31 16.62
N PHE A 252 -7.12 -27.46 17.20
CA PHE A 252 -7.37 -28.30 18.38
C PHE A 252 -7.89 -29.70 18.05
N ALA A 253 -8.52 -29.91 16.88
CA ALA A 253 -8.90 -31.26 16.43
C ALA A 253 -7.73 -32.01 15.76
N ASN A 254 -6.53 -31.44 15.77
CA ASN A 254 -5.33 -32.07 15.23
C ASN A 254 -4.87 -33.27 16.06
N LYS A 255 -4.30 -34.28 15.41
CA LYS A 255 -3.78 -35.49 16.04
C LYS A 255 -2.86 -35.22 17.24
N LYS A 256 -1.97 -34.21 17.15
CA LYS A 256 -1.05 -33.87 18.26
C LYS A 256 -1.78 -33.43 19.53
N TRP A 257 -2.92 -32.78 19.39
CA TRP A 257 -3.78 -32.41 20.51
C TRP A 257 -4.54 -33.64 21.03
N THR A 258 -5.12 -34.43 20.14
CA THR A 258 -5.90 -35.61 20.54
C THR A 258 -5.05 -36.69 21.20
N ASP A 259 -3.78 -36.83 20.82
CA ASP A 259 -2.83 -37.77 21.43
C ASP A 259 -2.58 -37.45 22.92
N ILE A 260 -2.67 -36.17 23.32
CA ILE A 260 -2.57 -35.74 24.73
C ILE A 260 -3.86 -36.06 25.51
N PHE A 261 -5.00 -36.04 24.81
CA PHE A 261 -6.34 -36.16 25.38
C PHE A 261 -7.05 -37.46 25.00
N GLU A 262 -6.29 -38.55 24.90
CA GLU A 262 -6.83 -39.92 24.76
C GLU A 262 -7.75 -40.10 23.55
N GLY A 263 -7.41 -39.46 22.43
CA GLY A 263 -8.17 -39.50 21.18
C GLY A 263 -9.32 -38.48 21.10
N LYS A 264 -9.49 -37.62 22.11
CA LYS A 264 -10.52 -36.57 22.13
C LYS A 264 -9.91 -35.20 21.86
N ASP A 265 -10.67 -34.29 21.26
CA ASP A 265 -10.29 -32.89 21.23
C ASP A 265 -10.35 -32.26 22.64
N PRO A 266 -9.66 -31.14 22.90
CA PRO A 266 -9.63 -30.52 24.21
C PRO A 266 -11.02 -30.11 24.74
N SER A 267 -11.95 -29.69 23.87
CA SER A 267 -13.30 -29.27 24.27
C SER A 267 -14.08 -30.46 24.83
N THR A 268 -14.11 -31.57 24.08
CA THR A 268 -14.78 -32.81 24.48
C THR A 268 -14.14 -33.40 25.74
N PHE A 269 -12.80 -33.40 25.82
CA PHE A 269 -12.09 -33.89 27.00
C PHE A 269 -12.43 -33.09 28.25
N ILE A 270 -12.43 -31.75 28.18
CA ILE A 270 -12.76 -30.89 29.34
C ILE A 270 -14.17 -31.16 29.85
N LYS A 271 -15.16 -31.26 28.94
CA LYS A 271 -16.54 -31.54 29.31
C LYS A 271 -16.67 -32.88 30.04
N GLU A 272 -16.24 -33.96 29.38
CA GLU A 272 -16.51 -35.32 29.85
C GLU A 272 -15.59 -35.78 31.00
N ASN A 273 -14.32 -35.39 30.97
CA ASN A 273 -13.31 -35.88 31.93
C ASN A 273 -13.02 -34.92 33.08
N ILE A 274 -13.47 -33.66 33.01
CA ILE A 274 -13.27 -32.69 34.09
C ILE A 274 -14.61 -32.27 34.65
N ILE A 275 -15.43 -31.58 33.86
CA ILE A 275 -16.65 -30.94 34.36
C ILE A 275 -17.68 -31.99 34.81
N ASP A 276 -18.01 -32.96 33.96
CA ASP A 276 -19.02 -33.98 34.28
C ASP A 276 -18.60 -34.88 35.46
N LYS A 277 -17.31 -35.24 35.53
CA LYS A 277 -16.76 -36.02 36.66
C LYS A 277 -16.79 -35.24 37.97
N LEU A 278 -16.38 -33.98 37.97
CA LEU A 278 -16.42 -33.14 39.19
C LEU A 278 -17.85 -32.91 39.67
N LYS A 279 -18.82 -32.74 38.75
CA LYS A 279 -20.26 -32.68 39.07
C LYS A 279 -20.77 -33.98 39.68
N ALA A 280 -20.31 -35.12 39.18
CA ALA A 280 -20.59 -36.44 39.73
C ALA A 280 -19.82 -36.76 41.03
N LYS A 281 -19.07 -35.79 41.59
CA LYS A 281 -18.20 -35.95 42.77
C LYS A 281 -17.15 -37.06 42.61
N GLN A 282 -16.73 -37.32 41.37
CA GLN A 282 -15.66 -38.26 41.05
C GLN A 282 -14.29 -37.55 41.08
N GLU A 283 -13.25 -38.29 41.45
CA GLU A 283 -11.88 -37.78 41.36
C GLU A 283 -11.44 -37.59 39.90
N VAL A 284 -10.82 -36.45 39.63
CA VAL A 284 -10.23 -36.14 38.33
C VAL A 284 -8.73 -36.08 38.49
N ASN A 285 -8.03 -37.04 37.89
CA ASN A 285 -6.57 -37.10 37.89
C ASN A 285 -6.06 -36.78 36.49
N LEU A 286 -5.26 -35.72 36.37
CA LEU A 286 -4.64 -35.28 35.13
C LEU A 286 -3.12 -35.42 35.23
N SER A 287 -2.50 -35.85 34.14
CA SER A 287 -1.05 -35.73 34.00
C SER A 287 -0.62 -34.26 33.96
N PHE A 288 0.66 -33.98 34.28
CA PHE A 288 1.23 -32.64 34.15
C PHE A 288 1.02 -32.07 32.74
N LEU A 289 1.30 -32.90 31.72
CA LEU A 289 1.14 -32.53 30.31
C LEU A 289 -0.30 -32.15 29.97
N GLN A 290 -1.29 -32.94 30.43
CA GLN A 290 -2.71 -32.62 30.21
C GLN A 290 -3.09 -31.30 30.87
N LYS A 291 -2.64 -31.05 32.11
CA LYS A 291 -2.90 -29.79 32.81
C LYS A 291 -2.33 -28.58 32.06
N GLU A 292 -1.09 -28.66 31.59
CA GLU A 292 -0.46 -27.57 30.84
C GLU A 292 -1.13 -27.37 29.48
N ALA A 293 -1.41 -28.45 28.74
CA ALA A 293 -2.12 -28.39 27.46
C ALA A 293 -3.51 -27.76 27.61
N ILE A 294 -4.24 -28.06 28.69
CA ILE A 294 -5.54 -27.45 28.99
C ILE A 294 -5.42 -25.94 29.19
N LEU A 295 -4.40 -25.48 29.92
CA LEU A 295 -4.18 -24.04 30.13
C LEU A 295 -3.84 -23.35 28.80
N THR A 296 -2.98 -23.95 27.98
CA THR A 296 -2.65 -23.45 26.64
C THR A 296 -3.88 -23.40 25.74
N TYR A 297 -4.73 -24.43 25.77
CA TYR A 297 -6.00 -24.47 25.04
C TYR A 297 -6.90 -23.30 25.44
N HIS A 298 -7.14 -23.13 26.75
CA HIS A 298 -8.02 -22.08 27.26
C HIS A 298 -7.55 -20.67 26.85
N GLN A 299 -6.26 -20.38 27.03
CA GLN A 299 -5.69 -19.08 26.68
C GLN A 299 -5.73 -18.81 25.18
N THR A 300 -5.36 -19.81 24.36
CA THR A 300 -5.32 -19.67 22.91
C THR A 300 -6.72 -19.48 22.33
N LEU A 301 -7.67 -20.32 22.76
CA LEU A 301 -9.06 -20.21 22.31
C LEU A 301 -9.68 -18.87 22.74
N ALA A 302 -9.48 -18.43 23.99
CA ALA A 302 -9.99 -17.13 24.45
C ALA A 302 -9.43 -15.96 23.63
N ALA A 303 -8.13 -16.00 23.28
CA ALA A 303 -7.52 -14.98 22.42
C ALA A 303 -8.13 -14.98 21.00
N GLN A 304 -8.33 -16.16 20.41
CA GLN A 304 -8.98 -16.31 19.10
C GLN A 304 -10.43 -15.83 19.12
N LEU A 305 -11.23 -16.24 20.11
CA LEU A 305 -12.62 -15.81 20.26
C LEU A 305 -12.75 -14.29 20.36
N ASN A 306 -11.87 -13.65 21.12
CA ASN A 306 -11.83 -12.20 21.23
C ASN A 306 -11.44 -11.52 19.89
N GLU A 307 -10.53 -12.10 19.11
CA GLU A 307 -10.19 -11.60 17.76
C GLU A 307 -11.42 -11.64 16.83
N PHE A 308 -12.23 -12.71 16.89
CA PHE A 308 -13.46 -12.86 16.12
C PHE A 308 -14.68 -12.14 16.71
N GLY A 309 -14.50 -11.40 17.82
CA GLY A 309 -15.50 -10.58 18.48
C GLY A 309 -16.53 -11.33 19.32
N TYR A 310 -16.22 -12.56 19.71
CA TYR A 310 -16.93 -13.26 20.77
C TYR A 310 -16.41 -12.77 22.10
N LYS A 311 -17.33 -12.28 22.94
CA LYS A 311 -17.00 -11.82 24.28
C LYS A 311 -17.70 -12.70 25.31
N PRO A 312 -17.05 -12.95 26.45
CA PRO A 312 -17.69 -13.66 27.55
C PRO A 312 -18.87 -12.84 28.08
N SER A 313 -20.02 -13.49 28.18
CA SER A 313 -21.26 -13.03 28.81
C SER A 313 -21.58 -14.00 29.93
N ALA A 314 -21.72 -13.49 31.15
CA ALA A 314 -21.99 -14.32 32.31
C ALA A 314 -23.50 -14.52 32.46
N LEU A 315 -23.97 -15.76 32.26
CA LEU A 315 -25.28 -16.19 32.73
C LEU A 315 -25.08 -16.93 34.06
N VAL A 316 -25.24 -16.22 35.16
CA VAL A 316 -25.33 -16.87 36.47
C VAL A 316 -26.62 -17.68 36.46
N SER A 317 -26.55 -19.01 36.46
CA SER A 317 -27.73 -19.82 36.71
C SER A 317 -28.22 -19.48 38.12
N GLU A 318 -29.47 -19.04 38.24
CA GLU A 318 -30.13 -18.90 39.53
C GLU A 318 -30.07 -20.27 40.23
N GLY A 319 -29.17 -20.41 41.21
CA GLY A 319 -28.93 -21.66 41.93
C GLY A 319 -27.48 -22.21 41.91
N ALA A 320 -26.50 -21.55 41.30
CA ALA A 320 -25.11 -22.01 41.32
C ALA A 320 -24.42 -21.82 42.71
N GLU A 321 -24.84 -22.59 43.72
CA GLU A 321 -24.10 -22.73 44.99
C GLU A 321 -22.75 -23.47 44.79
N ASN A 322 -22.59 -24.17 43.66
CA ASN A 322 -21.42 -24.99 43.38
C ASN A 322 -20.44 -24.33 42.41
N ARG A 323 -19.18 -24.51 42.78
CA ARG A 323 -17.93 -24.16 42.10
C ARG A 323 -17.82 -24.54 40.60
N TYR A 324 -18.71 -25.37 40.06
CA TYR A 324 -18.69 -25.95 38.71
C TYR A 324 -19.97 -25.68 37.89
N ASP A 325 -20.97 -24.99 38.47
CA ASP A 325 -22.31 -24.83 37.88
C ASP A 325 -22.55 -23.46 37.24
N THR A 326 -21.54 -22.58 37.24
CA THR A 326 -21.58 -21.32 36.50
C THR A 326 -21.39 -21.60 35.01
N ILE A 327 -22.33 -21.17 34.17
CA ILE A 327 -22.22 -21.27 32.72
C ILE A 327 -21.87 -19.89 32.18
N THR A 328 -20.72 -19.76 31.51
CA THR A 328 -20.39 -18.53 30.78
C THR A 328 -20.65 -18.75 29.29
N THR A 329 -21.52 -17.97 28.68
CA THR A 329 -21.69 -18.01 27.23
C THR A 329 -20.75 -17.02 26.58
N PHE A 330 -20.13 -17.39 25.46
CA PHE A 330 -19.44 -16.42 24.62
C PHE A 330 -20.43 -15.91 23.58
N GLU A 331 -20.90 -14.68 23.78
CA GLU A 331 -21.86 -14.04 22.90
C GLU A 331 -21.13 -13.21 21.84
N TRP A 332 -21.63 -13.30 20.61
CA TRP A 332 -21.14 -12.46 19.52
C TRP A 332 -21.61 -11.02 19.73
N GLN A 333 -20.71 -10.05 19.54
CA GLN A 333 -21.00 -8.62 19.72
C GLN A 333 -20.80 -7.86 18.41
N VAL A 334 -21.70 -6.89 18.14
CA VAL A 334 -21.61 -6.00 16.97
C VAL A 334 -20.32 -5.17 17.04
N GLY A 335 -19.59 -5.08 15.92
CA GLY A 335 -18.31 -4.36 15.83
C GLY A 335 -17.06 -5.24 15.98
N SER A 336 -17.18 -6.55 15.74
CA SER A 336 -16.07 -7.49 15.73
C SER A 336 -15.05 -7.21 14.60
N LYS A 337 -13.77 -7.50 14.85
CA LYS A 337 -12.67 -7.40 13.86
C LYS A 337 -12.68 -8.57 12.87
N LEU A 338 -13.86 -8.97 12.43
CA LEU A 338 -13.95 -9.93 11.34
C LEU A 338 -13.16 -9.38 10.16
N ALA A 339 -12.43 -10.27 9.50
CA ALA A 339 -11.38 -9.97 8.53
C ALA A 339 -11.84 -9.30 7.22
N TYR A 340 -12.81 -8.39 7.30
CA TYR A 340 -13.12 -7.45 6.25
C TYR A 340 -11.90 -6.59 5.94
N SER A 341 -11.81 -6.17 4.69
CA SER A 341 -10.82 -5.18 4.27
C SER A 341 -10.80 -3.99 5.22
N SER A 342 -9.61 -3.47 5.55
CA SER A 342 -9.50 -2.28 6.40
C SER A 342 -10.10 -1.01 5.78
N VAL A 343 -10.35 -1.06 4.46
CA VAL A 343 -10.93 0.01 3.65
C VAL A 343 -11.93 -0.63 2.70
N GLU A 344 -13.09 0.01 2.54
CA GLU A 344 -14.09 -0.36 1.53
C GLU A 344 -13.48 -0.44 0.12
N GLN A 345 -13.88 -1.46 -0.62
CA GLN A 345 -13.48 -1.65 -2.01
C GLN A 345 -14.19 -0.62 -2.90
N LYS A 346 -13.43 -0.07 -3.84
CA LYS A 346 -13.91 0.87 -4.86
C LYS A 346 -13.32 0.44 -6.20
N PRO A 347 -13.88 -0.61 -6.83
CA PRO A 347 -13.40 -1.07 -8.12
C PRO A 347 -13.86 -0.09 -9.21
N ILE A 348 -12.93 0.32 -10.07
CA ILE A 348 -13.19 1.09 -11.30
C ILE A 348 -12.91 0.16 -12.46
N THR A 349 -13.94 -0.14 -13.24
CA THR A 349 -13.86 -1.11 -14.33
C THR A 349 -13.96 -0.45 -15.70
N SER A 350 -14.56 0.73 -15.76
CA SER A 350 -14.78 1.45 -17.02
C SER A 350 -14.06 2.80 -17.06
N TRP A 351 -13.73 3.24 -18.28
CA TRP A 351 -13.18 4.57 -18.49
C TRP A 351 -14.16 5.65 -18.00
N GLY A 352 -15.47 5.46 -18.19
CA GLY A 352 -16.51 6.36 -17.71
C GLY A 352 -16.48 6.57 -16.19
N GLU A 353 -16.41 5.49 -15.41
CA GLU A 353 -16.30 5.55 -13.95
C GLU A 353 -15.06 6.34 -13.48
N SER A 354 -13.94 6.21 -14.19
CA SER A 354 -12.71 6.91 -13.82
C SER A 354 -12.82 8.45 -13.88
N TRP A 355 -13.75 8.99 -14.67
CA TRP A 355 -14.04 10.42 -14.70
C TRP A 355 -14.73 10.92 -13.42
N GLY A 356 -15.41 10.03 -12.68
CA GLY A 356 -15.98 10.33 -11.37
C GLY A 356 -14.92 10.69 -10.32
N LEU A 357 -13.68 10.24 -10.51
CA LEU A 357 -12.52 10.60 -9.70
C LEU A 357 -11.82 11.89 -10.17
N GLY A 358 -12.26 12.43 -11.32
CA GLY A 358 -11.77 13.66 -11.93
C GLY A 358 -10.96 13.43 -13.22
N PRO A 359 -10.74 14.50 -14.01
CA PRO A 359 -10.12 14.39 -15.33
C PRO A 359 -8.70 13.80 -15.33
N PHE A 360 -7.95 13.94 -14.24
CA PHE A 360 -6.63 13.33 -14.11
C PHE A 360 -6.69 11.78 -14.13
N TYR A 361 -7.69 11.19 -13.46
CA TYR A 361 -7.88 9.75 -13.47
C TYR A 361 -8.36 9.28 -14.85
N GLY A 362 -9.33 9.98 -15.45
CA GLY A 362 -9.83 9.66 -16.78
C GLY A 362 -8.79 9.80 -17.90
N LEU A 363 -7.98 10.86 -17.90
CA LEU A 363 -7.06 11.15 -19.00
C LEU A 363 -5.69 10.50 -18.84
N ILE A 364 -5.24 10.24 -17.61
CA ILE A 364 -3.85 9.82 -17.35
C ILE A 364 -3.81 8.49 -16.61
N VAL A 365 -4.42 8.38 -15.42
CA VAL A 365 -4.25 7.19 -14.56
C VAL A 365 -4.89 5.95 -15.18
N TYR A 366 -6.15 6.02 -15.59
CA TYR A 366 -6.89 4.88 -16.13
C TYR A 366 -6.27 4.36 -17.45
N PRO A 367 -5.92 5.20 -18.44
CA PRO A 367 -5.26 4.71 -19.66
C PRO A 367 -3.92 4.02 -19.38
N ILE A 368 -3.10 4.57 -18.48
CA ILE A 368 -1.83 3.93 -18.10
C ILE A 368 -2.10 2.59 -17.41
N SER A 369 -3.09 2.54 -16.51
CA SER A 369 -3.47 1.29 -15.84
C SER A 369 -3.98 0.25 -16.83
N TYR A 370 -4.86 0.64 -17.75
CA TYR A 370 -5.43 -0.23 -18.78
C TYR A 370 -4.32 -0.86 -19.64
N VAL A 371 -3.37 -0.05 -20.14
CA VAL A 371 -2.23 -0.55 -20.92
C VAL A 371 -1.33 -1.45 -20.07
N SER A 372 -1.06 -1.06 -18.83
CA SER A 372 -0.22 -1.84 -17.91
C SER A 372 -0.83 -3.21 -17.59
N GLN A 373 -2.15 -3.30 -17.41
CA GLN A 373 -2.87 -4.55 -17.15
C GLN A 373 -2.81 -5.49 -18.35
N HIS A 374 -3.08 -4.98 -19.56
CA HIS A 374 -2.98 -5.81 -20.77
C HIS A 374 -1.55 -6.31 -20.99
N LEU A 375 -0.55 -5.44 -20.78
CA LEU A 375 0.85 -5.84 -20.88
C LEU A 375 1.20 -6.90 -19.84
N ARG A 376 0.70 -6.75 -18.61
CA ARG A 376 0.91 -7.70 -17.51
C ARG A 376 0.26 -9.06 -17.77
N GLN A 377 -0.93 -9.08 -18.36
CA GLN A 377 -1.65 -10.30 -18.75
C GLN A 377 -0.98 -11.02 -19.93
N ALA A 378 -0.22 -10.31 -20.76
CA ALA A 378 0.55 -10.91 -21.86
C ALA A 378 1.82 -11.64 -21.40
N PHE A 379 2.32 -11.34 -20.19
CA PHE A 379 3.47 -12.03 -19.62
C PHE A 379 3.05 -13.26 -18.80
N PRO A 380 3.80 -14.37 -18.87
CA PRO A 380 3.60 -15.49 -17.94
C PRO A 380 3.96 -15.07 -16.51
N ALA A 381 3.46 -15.81 -15.53
CA ALA A 381 3.86 -15.63 -14.13
C ALA A 381 5.35 -15.99 -13.97
N MET A 382 6.17 -15.02 -13.54
CA MET A 382 7.62 -15.13 -13.41
C MET A 382 8.08 -14.62 -12.04
N ALA A 383 7.37 -15.02 -10.97
CA ALA A 383 7.69 -14.64 -9.59
C ALA A 383 7.90 -13.11 -9.40
N GLY A 384 7.05 -12.31 -10.05
CA GLY A 384 7.04 -10.86 -9.97
C GLY A 384 7.91 -10.13 -10.99
N TRP A 385 8.80 -10.82 -11.74
CA TRP A 385 9.61 -10.21 -12.80
C TRP A 385 8.76 -9.61 -13.92
N GLU A 386 7.64 -10.22 -14.23
CA GLU A 386 6.68 -9.74 -15.20
C GLU A 386 6.13 -8.35 -14.82
N THR A 387 5.93 -8.07 -13.53
CA THR A 387 5.56 -6.73 -13.04
C THR A 387 6.71 -5.75 -13.20
N ILE A 388 7.97 -6.17 -12.97
CA ILE A 388 9.16 -5.34 -13.22
C ILE A 388 9.22 -4.92 -14.69
N PHE A 389 9.06 -5.88 -15.63
CA PHE A 389 9.10 -5.59 -17.06
C PHE A 389 7.99 -4.64 -17.49
N VAL A 390 6.77 -4.81 -16.96
CA VAL A 390 5.67 -3.88 -17.20
C VAL A 390 6.04 -2.47 -16.75
N ILE A 391 6.56 -2.30 -15.53
CA ILE A 391 6.99 -0.98 -15.04
C ILE A 391 8.10 -0.41 -15.93
N ILE A 392 9.10 -1.21 -16.33
CA ILE A 392 10.19 -0.77 -17.23
C ILE A 392 9.63 -0.24 -18.55
N ILE A 393 8.78 -1.02 -19.22
CA ILE A 393 8.22 -0.68 -20.53
C ILE A 393 7.40 0.60 -20.43
N VAL A 394 6.49 0.67 -19.46
CA VAL A 394 5.63 1.85 -19.24
C VAL A 394 6.47 3.08 -18.93
N VAL A 395 7.49 2.96 -18.08
CA VAL A 395 8.40 4.08 -17.78
C VAL A 395 9.14 4.54 -19.02
N ILE A 396 9.71 3.63 -19.82
CA ILE A 396 10.42 3.98 -21.05
C ILE A 396 9.50 4.73 -22.01
N VAL A 397 8.28 4.24 -22.23
CA VAL A 397 7.30 4.87 -23.13
C VAL A 397 6.95 6.28 -22.65
N ILE A 398 6.54 6.42 -21.38
CA ILE A 398 6.13 7.72 -20.83
C ILE A 398 7.31 8.71 -20.81
N LYS A 399 8.49 8.25 -20.40
CA LYS A 399 9.69 9.10 -20.33
C LYS A 399 10.22 9.48 -21.70
N THR A 400 10.10 8.61 -22.70
CA THR A 400 10.45 8.95 -24.09
C THR A 400 9.51 10.04 -24.62
N PHE A 401 8.20 9.89 -24.42
CA PHE A 401 7.24 10.92 -24.78
C PHE A 401 7.51 12.24 -24.05
N SER A 402 7.73 12.17 -22.74
CA SER A 402 8.09 13.32 -21.91
C SER A 402 9.39 13.99 -22.40
N LEU A 403 10.41 13.22 -22.78
CA LEU A 403 11.66 13.72 -23.34
C LEU A 403 11.43 14.48 -24.65
N ILE A 404 10.59 13.96 -25.55
CA ILE A 404 10.25 14.63 -26.81
C ILE A 404 9.62 16.00 -26.55
N VAL A 405 8.66 16.07 -25.63
CA VAL A 405 7.96 17.31 -25.28
C VAL A 405 8.88 18.28 -24.54
N THR A 406 9.71 17.79 -23.62
CA THR A 406 10.58 18.60 -22.75
C THR A 406 11.97 18.86 -23.34
N PHE A 407 12.31 18.32 -24.52
CA PHE A 407 13.65 18.40 -25.09
C PHE A 407 14.19 19.84 -25.13
N LYS A 408 13.38 20.79 -25.62
CA LYS A 408 13.76 22.21 -25.66
C LYS A 408 14.01 22.79 -24.26
N SER A 409 13.18 22.41 -23.30
CA SER A 409 13.35 22.85 -21.91
C SER A 409 14.66 22.32 -21.32
N ILE A 410 14.95 21.03 -21.54
CA ILE A 410 16.19 20.39 -21.12
C ILE A 410 17.41 21.10 -21.73
N VAL A 411 17.37 21.41 -23.03
CA VAL A 411 18.42 22.20 -23.69
C VAL A 411 18.60 23.57 -23.03
N GLY A 412 17.50 24.28 -22.77
CA GLY A 412 17.51 25.58 -22.11
C GLY A 412 18.11 25.53 -20.70
N GLN A 413 17.71 24.54 -19.89
CA GLN A 413 18.28 24.30 -18.55
C GLN A 413 19.78 24.06 -18.63
N SER A 414 20.22 23.23 -19.57
CA SER A 414 21.63 22.99 -19.83
C SER A 414 22.42 24.27 -20.15
N ILE A 415 21.84 25.18 -20.96
CA ILE A 415 22.50 26.46 -21.27
C ILE A 415 22.55 27.36 -20.02
N GLN A 416 21.50 27.35 -19.19
CA GLN A 416 21.52 28.09 -17.91
C GLN A 416 22.60 27.58 -16.97
N GLU A 417 22.87 26.27 -16.96
CA GLU A 417 23.99 25.69 -16.20
C GLU A 417 25.34 26.21 -16.69
N ASP A 418 25.53 26.31 -18.01
CA ASP A 418 26.74 26.92 -18.60
C ASP A 418 26.85 28.42 -18.23
N LEU A 419 25.74 29.12 -17.97
CA LEU A 419 25.70 30.52 -17.53
C LEU A 419 25.80 30.71 -16.01
N ARG A 420 25.98 29.64 -15.23
CA ARG A 420 25.97 29.69 -13.76
C ARG A 420 26.99 30.66 -13.17
N GLY A 421 28.18 30.80 -13.78
CA GLY A 421 29.21 31.77 -13.37
C GLY A 421 28.76 33.23 -13.56
N LYS A 422 28.22 33.55 -14.74
CA LYS A 422 27.66 34.90 -15.03
C LYS A 422 26.46 35.23 -14.13
N LYS A 423 25.65 34.24 -13.79
CA LYS A 423 24.58 34.40 -12.80
C LYS A 423 25.16 34.72 -11.42
N ALA A 424 26.20 34.01 -10.99
CA ALA A 424 26.86 34.25 -9.70
C ALA A 424 27.49 35.66 -9.62
N GLN A 425 28.07 36.15 -10.71
CA GLN A 425 28.57 37.53 -10.83
C GLN A 425 27.47 38.57 -10.58
N ILE A 426 26.32 38.42 -11.25
CA ILE A 426 25.17 39.30 -11.04
C ILE A 426 24.67 39.15 -9.60
N GLU A 427 24.61 37.95 -9.05
CA GLU A 427 24.17 37.75 -7.66
C GLU A 427 25.10 38.40 -6.63
N ALA A 428 26.41 38.36 -6.86
CA ALA A 428 27.43 38.99 -6.03
C ALA A 428 27.34 40.52 -6.08
N LYS A 429 27.16 41.11 -7.27
CA LYS A 429 26.99 42.57 -7.47
C LYS A 429 25.86 43.19 -6.62
N TYR A 430 24.82 42.41 -6.32
CA TYR A 430 23.64 42.87 -5.58
C TYR A 430 23.53 42.30 -4.15
N LYS A 431 24.57 41.63 -3.63
CA LYS A 431 24.54 40.95 -2.32
C LYS A 431 24.23 41.91 -1.17
N ASP A 432 24.88 43.06 -1.15
CA ASP A 432 24.78 44.04 -0.06
C ASP A 432 23.46 44.85 -0.10
N PHE A 433 22.73 44.77 -1.21
CA PHE A 433 21.44 45.45 -1.42
C PHE A 433 20.23 44.54 -1.18
N ALA A 434 20.41 43.43 -0.46
CA ALA A 434 19.38 42.40 -0.25
C ALA A 434 18.12 42.89 0.49
N ASN A 435 18.16 44.04 1.17
CA ASN A 435 16.99 44.62 1.84
C ASN A 435 16.27 45.70 1.01
N ASN A 436 16.85 46.14 -0.11
CA ASN A 436 16.28 47.18 -0.96
C ASN A 436 15.41 46.58 -2.08
N LYS A 437 14.10 46.89 -2.07
CA LYS A 437 13.13 46.41 -3.08
C LYS A 437 13.49 46.82 -4.51
N MET A 438 13.98 48.05 -4.71
CA MET A 438 14.39 48.55 -6.03
C MET A 438 15.60 47.79 -6.58
N MET A 439 16.59 47.51 -5.73
CA MET A 439 17.79 46.78 -6.13
C MET A 439 17.49 45.30 -6.41
N LYS A 440 16.54 44.67 -5.72
CA LYS A 440 16.00 43.35 -6.09
C LYS A 440 15.38 43.35 -7.48
N ALA A 441 14.56 44.36 -7.80
CA ALA A 441 13.95 44.48 -9.11
C ALA A 441 15.02 44.66 -10.22
N ARG A 442 16.04 45.50 -9.99
CA ARG A 442 17.18 45.66 -10.92
C ARG A 442 17.96 44.37 -11.13
N LYS A 443 18.27 43.63 -10.05
CA LYS A 443 18.89 42.30 -10.12
C LYS A 443 18.07 41.35 -11.01
N GLN A 444 16.75 41.31 -10.82
CA GLN A 444 15.86 40.47 -11.62
C GLN A 444 15.84 40.88 -13.10
N GLN A 445 15.87 42.19 -13.39
CA GLN A 445 15.96 42.70 -14.77
C GLN A 445 17.29 42.33 -15.44
N GLU A 446 18.44 42.46 -14.76
CA GLU A 446 19.74 42.04 -15.30
C GLU A 446 19.78 40.53 -15.58
N LEU A 447 19.24 39.71 -14.67
CA LEU A 447 19.10 38.26 -14.89
C LEU A 447 18.20 37.94 -16.08
N GLN A 448 17.07 38.64 -16.24
CA GLN A 448 16.19 38.46 -17.39
C GLN A 448 16.86 38.87 -18.71
N LYS A 449 17.64 39.97 -18.72
CA LYS A 449 18.44 40.38 -19.90
C LYS A 449 19.47 39.33 -20.26
N LEU A 450 20.16 38.75 -19.27
CA LEU A 450 21.11 37.65 -19.48
C LEU A 450 20.41 36.45 -20.14
N TYR A 451 19.26 36.02 -19.62
CA TYR A 451 18.50 34.90 -20.20
C TYR A 451 17.98 35.21 -21.60
N LYS A 452 17.44 36.42 -21.84
CA LYS A 452 16.98 36.86 -23.17
C LYS A 452 18.11 36.86 -24.20
N LYS A 453 19.31 37.34 -23.83
CA LYS A 453 20.49 37.35 -24.72
C LYS A 453 20.90 35.95 -25.17
N HIS A 454 20.64 34.94 -24.34
CA HIS A 454 20.94 33.54 -24.63
C HIS A 454 19.70 32.74 -25.10
N ASN A 455 18.60 33.42 -25.44
CA ASN A 455 17.35 32.83 -25.91
C ASN A 455 16.78 31.75 -24.96
N ILE A 456 16.92 32.01 -23.66
CA ILE A 456 16.44 31.14 -22.59
C ILE A 456 15.09 31.67 -22.11
N ASN A 457 14.05 30.84 -22.17
CA ASN A 457 12.75 31.16 -21.62
C ASN A 457 12.66 30.69 -20.16
N PRO A 458 12.41 31.58 -19.18
CA PRO A 458 12.22 31.18 -17.79
C PRO A 458 11.10 30.16 -17.58
N LEU A 459 10.08 30.14 -18.45
CA LEU A 459 8.97 29.17 -18.38
C LEU A 459 9.39 27.74 -18.73
N ASP A 460 10.52 27.57 -19.42
CA ASP A 460 11.00 26.24 -19.82
C ASP A 460 11.28 25.37 -18.58
N GLN A 461 11.82 25.94 -17.50
CA GLN A 461 12.04 25.20 -16.24
C GLN A 461 10.74 24.65 -15.65
N PHE A 462 9.67 25.44 -15.72
CA PHE A 462 8.37 25.05 -15.19
C PHE A 462 7.74 23.95 -16.04
N LEU A 463 7.91 23.97 -17.37
CA LEU A 463 7.34 22.95 -18.26
C LEU A 463 7.80 21.53 -17.90
N SER A 464 9.07 21.35 -17.54
CA SER A 464 9.60 20.05 -17.12
C SER A 464 8.94 19.55 -15.84
N ILE A 465 8.69 20.43 -14.88
CA ILE A 465 8.04 20.09 -13.61
C ILE A 465 6.56 19.75 -13.84
N ILE A 466 5.88 20.56 -14.66
CA ILE A 466 4.46 20.38 -15.03
C ILE A 466 4.24 19.02 -15.69
N ILE A 467 5.18 18.52 -16.48
CA ILE A 467 5.05 17.20 -17.12
C ILE A 467 5.51 16.08 -16.18
N SER A 468 6.54 16.31 -15.37
CA SER A 468 7.10 15.25 -14.51
C SER A 468 6.21 14.91 -13.32
N MET A 469 5.57 15.89 -12.69
CA MET A 469 4.74 15.66 -11.51
C MET A 469 3.52 14.77 -11.81
N PRO A 470 2.70 15.04 -12.84
CA PRO A 470 1.51 14.24 -13.13
C PRO A 470 1.87 12.81 -13.54
N VAL A 471 2.98 12.62 -14.27
CA VAL A 471 3.51 11.28 -14.59
C VAL A 471 3.87 10.50 -13.33
N PHE A 472 4.54 11.15 -12.37
CA PHE A 472 4.85 10.53 -11.09
C PHE A 472 3.58 10.10 -10.34
N PHE A 473 2.63 11.02 -10.17
CA PHE A 473 1.37 10.72 -9.47
C PHE A 473 0.57 9.64 -10.16
N ALA A 474 0.56 9.62 -11.49
CA ALA A 474 -0.14 8.60 -12.25
C ALA A 474 0.48 7.22 -12.04
N MET A 475 1.80 7.10 -12.17
CA MET A 475 2.50 5.83 -11.92
C MET A 475 2.39 5.38 -10.47
N TRP A 476 2.49 6.30 -9.52
CA TRP A 476 2.27 6.02 -8.11
C TRP A 476 0.87 5.45 -7.85
N ARG A 477 -0.17 6.05 -8.44
CA ARG A 477 -1.54 5.54 -8.34
C ARG A 477 -1.74 4.22 -9.06
N VAL A 478 -1.19 4.05 -10.25
CA VAL A 478 -1.22 2.79 -11.00
C VAL A 478 -0.62 1.66 -10.16
N ILE A 479 0.54 1.87 -9.52
CA ILE A 479 1.19 0.86 -8.67
C ILE A 479 0.37 0.52 -7.44
N GLN A 480 -0.30 1.50 -6.82
CA GLN A 480 -1.11 1.27 -5.61
C GLN A 480 -2.52 0.74 -5.90
N CYS A 481 -3.11 1.08 -7.04
CA CYS A 481 -4.51 0.78 -7.35
C CYS A 481 -4.65 -0.41 -8.31
N MET A 482 -3.58 -0.88 -8.96
CA MET A 482 -3.66 -2.10 -9.77
C MET A 482 -3.45 -3.33 -8.91
N PRO A 483 -4.45 -4.21 -8.76
CA PRO A 483 -4.36 -5.45 -7.99
C PRO A 483 -3.15 -6.31 -8.37
N GLU A 484 -2.90 -6.49 -9.66
CA GLU A 484 -1.80 -7.31 -10.18
C GLU A 484 -0.41 -6.78 -9.81
N ILE A 485 -0.26 -5.45 -9.69
CA ILE A 485 1.01 -4.84 -9.30
C ILE A 485 1.14 -4.84 -7.78
N LYS A 486 0.10 -4.46 -7.04
CA LYS A 486 0.18 -4.38 -5.57
C LYS A 486 0.28 -5.74 -4.89
N SER A 487 -0.25 -6.80 -5.50
CA SER A 487 -0.14 -8.18 -5.01
C SER A 487 1.19 -8.85 -5.38
N THR A 488 2.05 -8.16 -6.13
CA THR A 488 3.32 -8.73 -6.58
C THR A 488 4.26 -8.94 -5.38
N VAL A 489 4.76 -10.18 -5.28
CA VAL A 489 5.90 -10.53 -4.45
C VAL A 489 7.09 -10.77 -5.36
N TRP A 490 8.18 -10.03 -5.15
CA TRP A 490 9.42 -10.13 -5.93
C TRP A 490 10.62 -10.22 -4.99
N LEU A 491 11.36 -11.33 -5.05
CA LEU A 491 12.51 -11.59 -4.16
C LEU A 491 12.16 -11.48 -2.65
N GLY A 492 10.96 -11.89 -2.26
CA GLY A 492 10.46 -11.77 -0.88
C GLY A 492 10.05 -10.34 -0.47
N LEU A 493 9.98 -9.40 -1.43
CA LEU A 493 9.46 -8.05 -1.24
C LEU A 493 8.01 -8.01 -1.71
N ASN A 494 7.09 -7.65 -0.82
CA ASN A 494 5.71 -7.35 -1.18
C ASN A 494 5.62 -5.89 -1.65
N PHE A 495 5.10 -5.67 -2.85
CA PHE A 495 5.06 -4.35 -3.48
C PHE A 495 4.15 -3.35 -2.77
N SER A 496 3.18 -3.85 -2.03
CA SER A 496 2.26 -3.05 -1.22
C SER A 496 2.85 -2.63 0.13
N SER A 497 3.91 -3.32 0.61
CA SER A 497 4.51 -3.07 1.91
C SER A 497 5.42 -1.85 1.91
N THR A 498 5.32 -1.04 2.97
CA THR A 498 6.17 0.12 3.19
C THR A 498 7.56 -0.32 3.64
N SER A 499 8.58 -0.05 2.83
CA SER A 499 9.90 -0.69 3.00
C SER A 499 10.57 -0.41 4.35
N TYR A 500 10.46 0.82 4.88
CA TYR A 500 11.06 1.12 6.18
C TYR A 500 10.32 0.45 7.35
N GLN A 501 9.01 0.29 7.25
CA GLN A 501 8.19 -0.37 8.27
C GLN A 501 8.51 -1.87 8.30
N SER A 502 8.56 -2.50 7.13
CA SER A 502 8.96 -3.91 6.99
C SER A 502 10.38 -4.18 7.48
N LEU A 503 11.32 -3.26 7.22
CA LEU A 503 12.67 -3.36 7.76
C LEU A 503 12.68 -3.33 9.29
N PHE A 504 11.95 -2.39 9.91
CA PHE A 504 11.84 -2.34 11.38
C PHE A 504 11.06 -3.51 11.98
N ALA A 505 10.23 -4.18 11.19
CA ALA A 505 9.60 -5.45 11.56
C ALA A 505 10.53 -6.67 11.43
N GLY A 506 11.81 -6.48 11.07
CA GLY A 506 12.82 -7.53 10.98
C GLY A 506 12.98 -8.17 9.59
N GLN A 507 12.29 -7.65 8.56
CA GLN A 507 12.39 -8.16 7.19
C GLN A 507 13.59 -7.51 6.46
N TRP A 508 14.78 -8.07 6.64
CA TRP A 508 16.05 -7.50 6.16
C TRP A 508 16.15 -7.35 4.63
N GLN A 509 15.39 -8.10 3.84
CA GLN A 509 15.37 -7.94 2.38
C GLN A 509 15.00 -6.52 1.94
N TYR A 510 14.20 -5.79 2.75
CA TYR A 510 13.82 -4.40 2.44
C TYR A 510 14.99 -3.42 2.58
N LEU A 511 16.06 -3.77 3.31
CA LEU A 511 17.26 -2.95 3.37
C LEU A 511 17.95 -2.89 1.99
N GLY A 512 17.98 -4.01 1.27
CA GLY A 512 18.60 -4.09 -0.06
C GLY A 512 17.94 -3.14 -1.06
N ILE A 513 16.61 -3.16 -1.15
CA ILE A 513 15.87 -2.26 -2.06
C ILE A 513 16.04 -0.79 -1.66
N ILE A 514 16.05 -0.47 -0.36
CA ILE A 514 16.28 0.90 0.13
C ILE A 514 17.67 1.40 -0.30
N ILE A 515 18.72 0.60 -0.12
CA ILE A 515 20.09 0.99 -0.50
C ILE A 515 20.18 1.24 -2.00
N VAL A 516 19.63 0.35 -2.82
CA VAL A 516 19.64 0.49 -4.28
C VAL A 516 18.84 1.72 -4.71
N ALA A 517 17.64 1.93 -4.16
CA ALA A 517 16.80 3.08 -4.45
C ALA A 517 17.51 4.40 -4.10
N LEU A 518 18.11 4.49 -2.91
CA LEU A 518 18.87 5.66 -2.47
C LEU A 518 20.12 5.88 -3.33
N GLY A 519 20.86 4.81 -3.66
CA GLY A 519 22.05 4.87 -4.49
C GLY A 519 21.75 5.39 -5.89
N VAL A 520 20.71 4.86 -6.54
CA VAL A 520 20.26 5.32 -7.86
C VAL A 520 19.70 6.74 -7.79
N GLN A 521 18.94 7.07 -6.75
CA GLN A 521 18.42 8.42 -6.56
C GLN A 521 19.55 9.44 -6.40
N LEU A 522 20.56 9.14 -5.58
CA LEU A 522 21.76 9.97 -5.43
C LEU A 522 22.52 10.09 -6.74
N ALA A 523 22.74 8.97 -7.45
CA ALA A 523 23.42 8.98 -8.74
C ALA A 523 22.72 9.88 -9.75
N SER A 524 21.38 9.79 -9.85
CA SER A 524 20.58 10.60 -10.77
C SER A 524 20.69 12.10 -10.49
N GLN A 525 20.85 12.50 -9.21
CA GLN A 525 20.97 13.91 -8.82
C GLN A 525 22.41 14.44 -8.86
N LEU A 526 23.40 13.59 -8.56
CA LEU A 526 24.81 13.98 -8.51
C LEU A 526 25.46 13.99 -9.90
N LEU A 527 25.08 13.08 -10.79
CA LEU A 527 25.69 12.93 -12.11
C LEU A 527 25.64 14.23 -12.96
N PRO A 528 24.50 14.94 -13.09
CA PRO A 528 24.48 16.22 -13.80
C PRO A 528 25.50 17.21 -13.24
N ARG A 529 25.65 17.28 -11.91
CA ARG A 529 26.63 18.16 -11.26
C ARG A 529 28.06 17.76 -11.57
N LEU A 530 28.38 16.47 -11.52
CA LEU A 530 29.74 15.96 -11.78
C LEU A 530 30.18 16.27 -13.20
N LEU A 531 29.29 16.07 -14.18
CA LEU A 531 29.56 16.37 -15.59
C LEU A 531 29.73 17.88 -15.83
N ASN A 532 29.00 18.71 -15.09
CA ASN A 532 29.07 20.17 -15.21
C ASN A 532 30.21 20.82 -14.42
N LYS A 533 30.64 20.24 -13.28
CA LYS A 533 31.73 20.78 -12.43
C LYS A 533 33.07 20.86 -13.16
N LYS A 534 33.35 19.93 -14.07
CA LYS A 534 34.61 19.91 -14.85
C LYS A 534 34.78 21.15 -15.75
N ARG A 535 33.72 21.96 -15.96
CA ARG A 535 33.73 23.14 -16.85
C ARG A 535 33.91 24.48 -16.12
N LEU A 536 33.79 24.54 -14.79
CA LEU A 536 33.80 25.78 -13.99
C LEU A 536 35.21 26.17 -13.46
N LYS A 537 36.29 25.74 -14.11
CA LYS A 537 37.68 26.08 -13.72
C LYS A 537 38.08 27.52 -14.08
N GLU A 538 37.26 28.51 -13.78
CA GLU A 538 37.63 29.92 -13.87
C GLU A 538 38.01 30.46 -12.47
N ARG A 539 38.82 31.53 -12.38
CA ARG A 539 39.15 32.16 -11.10
C ARG A 539 37.91 32.93 -10.59
N ILE A 540 37.20 32.35 -9.62
CA ILE A 540 35.94 32.86 -9.06
C ILE A 540 36.24 33.77 -7.86
N SER A 541 35.57 34.93 -7.76
CA SER A 541 35.69 35.85 -6.61
C SER A 541 35.07 35.25 -5.32
N ILE A 542 35.47 35.73 -4.13
CA ILE A 542 34.93 35.27 -2.83
C ILE A 542 33.41 35.44 -2.76
N ALA A 543 32.90 36.59 -3.23
CA ALA A 543 31.45 36.87 -3.23
C ALA A 543 30.66 36.00 -4.22
N GLU A 544 31.27 35.64 -5.35
CA GLU A 544 30.69 34.70 -6.33
C GLU A 544 30.66 33.27 -5.79
N ASN A 545 31.72 32.85 -5.08
CA ASN A 545 31.77 31.56 -4.39
C ASN A 545 30.67 31.42 -3.33
N ASP A 546 30.36 32.49 -2.58
CA ASP A 546 29.25 32.49 -1.62
C ASP A 546 27.88 32.34 -2.28
N ALA A 547 27.65 33.01 -3.42
CA ALA A 547 26.42 32.85 -4.20
C ALA A 547 26.26 31.41 -4.72
N LEU A 548 27.36 30.82 -5.20
CA LEU A 548 27.39 29.41 -5.61
C LEU A 548 27.11 28.46 -4.44
N LYS A 549 27.71 28.69 -3.26
CA LYS A 549 27.46 27.92 -2.02
C LYS A 549 26.00 27.98 -1.59
N LYS A 550 25.34 29.13 -1.70
CA LYS A 550 23.90 29.26 -1.37
C LYS A 550 23.05 28.34 -2.27
N SER A 551 23.29 28.36 -3.57
CA SER A 551 22.62 27.47 -4.51
C SER A 551 22.90 26.00 -4.21
N GLU A 552 24.14 25.64 -3.82
CA GLU A 552 24.49 24.27 -3.43
C GLU A 552 23.78 23.83 -2.15
N LYS A 553 23.65 24.70 -1.14
CA LYS A 553 22.90 24.42 0.09
C LYS A 553 21.44 24.08 -0.21
N THR A 554 20.75 24.92 -1.00
CA THR A 554 19.36 24.64 -1.41
C THR A 554 19.25 23.30 -2.13
N GLN A 555 20.20 22.98 -3.01
CA GLN A 555 20.18 21.73 -3.76
C GLN A 555 20.47 20.50 -2.87
N LYS A 556 21.27 20.65 -1.80
CA LYS A 556 21.50 19.60 -0.78
C LYS A 556 20.25 19.36 0.07
N ILE A 557 19.51 20.41 0.44
CA ILE A 557 18.25 20.30 1.16
C ILE A 557 17.22 19.54 0.32
N ILE A 558 17.04 19.93 -0.95
CA ILE A 558 16.12 19.24 -1.87
C ILE A 558 16.52 17.76 -2.02
N MET A 559 17.81 17.48 -2.17
CA MET A 559 18.32 16.11 -2.23
C MET A 559 17.92 15.32 -0.98
N LEU A 560 18.16 15.86 0.22
CA LEU A 560 17.78 15.21 1.49
C LEU A 560 16.29 14.93 1.56
N VAL A 561 15.44 15.89 1.20
CA VAL A 561 13.98 15.72 1.18
C VAL A 561 13.59 14.55 0.28
N PHE A 562 14.14 14.47 -0.93
CA PHE A 562 13.85 13.36 -1.84
C PHE A 562 14.39 12.01 -1.36
N LEU A 563 15.49 11.96 -0.59
CA LEU A 563 15.96 10.71 0.01
C LEU A 563 14.97 10.21 1.07
N VAL A 564 14.49 11.09 1.94
CA VAL A 564 13.47 10.72 2.94
C VAL A 564 12.20 10.24 2.26
N ILE A 565 11.73 10.97 1.23
CA ILE A 565 10.55 10.59 0.44
C ILE A 565 10.72 9.20 -0.20
N THR A 566 11.93 8.85 -0.66
CA THR A 566 12.18 7.53 -1.28
C THR A 566 12.00 6.38 -0.28
N VAL A 567 12.29 6.60 1.01
CA VAL A 567 12.24 5.56 2.04
C VAL A 567 10.84 5.33 2.60
N ILE A 568 9.97 6.35 2.60
CA ILE A 568 8.60 6.28 3.16
C ILE A 568 7.60 5.55 2.25
N PHE A 569 7.95 5.30 0.98
CA PHE A 569 7.06 4.67 0.02
C PHE A 569 7.14 3.13 0.04
N THR A 570 6.16 2.49 -0.61
CA THR A 570 6.11 1.04 -0.75
C THR A 570 7.18 0.52 -1.69
N ALA A 571 7.54 -0.77 -1.56
CA ALA A 571 8.57 -1.39 -2.39
C ALA A 571 8.28 -1.26 -3.90
N GLY A 572 7.03 -1.38 -4.33
CA GLY A 572 6.65 -1.22 -5.75
C GLY A 572 6.94 0.19 -6.28
N VAL A 573 6.72 1.22 -5.47
CA VAL A 573 7.02 2.62 -5.83
C VAL A 573 8.53 2.86 -5.87
N GLN A 574 9.30 2.21 -4.98
CA GLN A 574 10.77 2.27 -4.99
C GLN A 574 11.37 1.63 -6.25
N VAL A 575 10.81 0.51 -6.72
CA VAL A 575 11.19 -0.10 -8.00
C VAL A 575 10.98 0.88 -9.16
N TYR A 576 9.81 1.51 -9.23
CA TYR A 576 9.55 2.57 -10.22
C TYR A 576 10.55 3.72 -10.11
N TRP A 577 10.94 4.10 -8.89
CA TRP A 577 11.92 5.15 -8.64
C TRP A 577 13.31 4.77 -9.15
N ILE A 578 13.74 3.52 -8.93
CA ILE A 578 15.00 2.97 -9.45
C ILE A 578 15.02 3.05 -10.97
N ILE A 579 13.99 2.51 -11.63
CA ILE A 579 13.90 2.50 -13.10
C ILE A 579 13.91 3.93 -13.64
N THR A 580 13.13 4.83 -13.02
CA THR A 580 13.08 6.25 -13.40
C THR A 580 14.43 6.96 -13.18
N GLY A 581 15.14 6.63 -12.10
CA GLY A 581 16.45 7.18 -11.80
C GLY A 581 17.51 6.71 -12.80
N LEU A 582 17.50 5.41 -13.16
CA LEU A 582 18.35 4.84 -14.21
C LEU A 582 18.09 5.49 -15.57
N TRP A 583 16.81 5.67 -15.93
CA TRP A 583 16.44 6.44 -17.12
C TRP A 583 17.03 7.85 -17.07
N THR A 584 16.91 8.54 -15.94
CA THR A 584 17.42 9.92 -15.78
C THR A 584 18.94 9.99 -15.91
N VAL A 585 19.65 9.00 -15.37
CA VAL A 585 21.11 8.84 -15.55
C VAL A 585 21.43 8.66 -17.04
N GLY A 586 20.78 7.71 -17.72
CA GLY A 586 20.96 7.47 -19.15
C GLY A 586 20.66 8.70 -20.00
N GLN A 587 19.56 9.39 -19.72
CA GLN A 587 19.17 10.64 -20.36
C GLN A 587 20.25 11.73 -20.16
N THR A 588 20.76 11.89 -18.94
CA THR A 588 21.82 12.87 -18.64
C THR A 588 23.09 12.58 -19.43
N ILE A 589 23.50 11.32 -19.50
CA ILE A 589 24.65 10.86 -20.28
C ILE A 589 24.41 11.11 -21.77
N GLY A 590 23.24 10.75 -22.28
CA GLY A 590 22.84 10.96 -23.68
C GLY A 590 22.91 12.43 -24.07
N ILE A 591 22.37 13.33 -23.24
CA ILE A 591 22.45 14.78 -23.46
C ILE A 591 23.90 15.27 -23.43
N TYR A 592 24.71 14.77 -22.49
CA TYR A 592 26.13 15.12 -22.41
C TYR A 592 26.91 14.76 -23.69
N TYR A 593 26.66 13.58 -24.27
CA TYR A 593 27.25 13.20 -25.55
C TYR A 593 26.65 13.99 -26.72
N LEU A 594 25.34 14.23 -26.72
CA LEU A 594 24.67 15.04 -27.74
C LEU A 594 25.29 16.45 -27.81
N LYS A 595 25.60 17.06 -26.66
CA LYS A 595 26.30 18.36 -26.59
C LYS A 595 27.66 18.37 -27.29
N LYS A 596 28.37 17.24 -27.32
CA LYS A 596 29.68 17.12 -27.97
C LYS A 596 29.58 17.00 -29.49
N SER A 597 28.42 16.59 -30.00
CA SER A 597 28.18 16.37 -31.44
C SER A 597 28.35 17.65 -32.28
N LYS A 598 28.66 17.48 -33.57
CA LYS A 598 28.74 18.60 -34.53
C LYS A 598 27.41 19.34 -34.64
N TRP A 599 26.30 18.61 -34.70
CA TRP A 599 24.94 19.16 -34.79
C TRP A 599 24.63 20.16 -33.67
N TRP A 600 24.97 19.80 -32.42
CA TRP A 600 24.75 20.68 -31.28
C TRP A 600 25.56 21.97 -31.36
N ARG A 601 26.83 21.86 -31.77
CA ARG A 601 27.72 23.01 -31.95
C ARG A 601 27.17 23.96 -33.02
N THR A 602 26.70 23.46 -34.15
CA THR A 602 26.15 24.29 -35.22
C THR A 602 24.84 24.97 -34.83
N LYS A 603 23.96 24.27 -34.09
CA LYS A 603 22.61 24.77 -33.79
C LYS A 603 22.55 25.68 -32.56
N TYR A 604 23.32 25.37 -31.50
CA TYR A 604 23.17 25.98 -30.17
C TYR A 604 24.42 26.68 -29.62
N SER A 605 25.62 26.45 -30.16
CA SER A 605 26.82 27.18 -29.71
C SER A 605 26.91 28.53 -30.42
N GLN A 606 26.68 29.63 -29.68
CA GLN A 606 26.97 31.00 -30.15
C GLN A 606 28.47 31.23 -30.43
N LYS A 607 29.38 30.40 -29.89
CA LYS A 607 30.84 30.51 -30.10
C LYS A 607 31.28 30.29 -31.56
N PHE A 608 30.37 29.84 -32.43
CA PHE A 608 30.57 29.65 -33.88
C PHE A 608 29.59 30.49 -34.74
N LYS A 609 28.78 31.36 -34.11
CA LYS A 609 27.88 32.30 -34.81
C LYS A 609 28.36 33.75 -34.72
N ALA A 610 29.56 33.97 -34.19
CA ALA A 610 30.23 35.26 -34.12
C ALA A 610 31.49 35.20 -34.96
#